data_AF-A0A151J1L6-F1
#
_entry.id   AF-A0A151J1L6-F1
#
_cell.length_a   1.000
_cell.length_b   1.000
_cell.length_c   1.000
_cell.angle_alpha   90.00
_cell.angle_beta   90.00
_cell.angle_gamma   90.00
#
_symmetry.space_group_name_H-M   'P 1'
#
loop_
_entity.id
_entity.type
_entity.pdbx_description
1 polymer ?
#
loop_
_entity_poly.entity_id
_entity_poly.type
_entity_poly.pdbx_seq_one_letter_code
_entity_poly.pdbx_strand_id
1 'polypeptide(L)'
;MSDLKNEYFLDESVNEDNVDIELIRLVKVNLGLWDKSSKKYSNILERDMAWESVVSLLPIEMTGTDAAKRFRTLQTTFGRYYKKVRESQPRSDAGSNWPIYQPDWPLYEELLFLIDVIKPRLIQSQIHLLSQY
;
A
#
# COMPACT_ATOMS: atom_id res chain seq x y z
N MET A 1 15.34 23.25 38.45
CA MET A 1 14.20 23.51 37.54
C MET A 1 14.51 22.73 36.27
N SER A 2 13.71 21.72 36.00
CA SER A 2 13.88 20.68 34.99
C SER A 2 13.75 21.21 33.56
N ASP A 3 14.78 20.96 32.74
CA ASP A 3 14.63 20.81 31.29
C ASP A 3 15.34 19.51 30.87
N LEU A 4 14.81 18.40 31.40
CA LEU A 4 14.90 17.10 30.75
C LEU A 4 13.87 17.11 29.61
N LYS A 5 14.26 17.68 28.48
CA LYS A 5 13.61 17.36 27.20
C LYS A 5 14.36 16.20 26.61
N ASN A 6 14.01 15.04 27.17
CA ASN A 6 14.13 13.70 26.65
C ASN A 6 14.64 13.67 25.21
N GLU A 7 15.93 13.42 25.10
CA GLU A 7 16.40 12.16 24.54
C GLU A 7 15.63 11.75 23.27
N TYR A 8 15.86 12.51 22.20
CA TYR A 8 15.79 12.00 20.83
C TYR A 8 16.90 10.96 20.64
N PHE A 9 16.79 9.84 21.38
CA PHE A 9 17.47 8.60 21.06
C PHE A 9 16.73 8.02 19.85
N LEU A 10 16.98 8.62 18.68
CA LEU A 10 16.72 7.94 17.42
C LEU A 10 17.69 6.76 17.41
N ASP A 11 17.17 5.58 17.71
CA ASP A 11 17.86 4.31 17.50
C ASP A 11 18.26 4.22 16.02
N GLU A 12 19.50 4.59 15.77
CA GLU A 12 20.18 4.72 14.49
C GLU A 12 20.50 3.33 13.90
N SER A 13 19.51 2.44 13.80
CA SER A 13 19.70 1.13 13.16
C SER A 13 18.43 0.43 12.68
N VAL A 14 17.22 0.98 12.83
CA VAL A 14 16.05 0.37 12.19
C VAL A 14 15.96 0.91 10.76
N ASN A 15 16.45 0.13 9.79
CA ASN A 15 16.27 0.44 8.37
C ASN A 15 14.79 0.75 8.13
N GLU A 16 14.49 1.98 7.70
CA GLU A 16 13.12 2.44 7.50
C GLU A 16 12.33 1.50 6.58
N ASP A 17 13.02 0.95 5.58
CA ASP A 17 12.50 -0.07 4.67
C ASP A 17 12.11 -1.38 5.38
N ASN A 18 12.81 -1.80 6.45
CA ASN A 18 12.44 -3.00 7.21
C ASN A 18 11.13 -2.80 7.98
N VAL A 19 10.90 -1.60 8.53
CA VAL A 19 9.62 -1.27 9.19
C VAL A 19 8.49 -1.30 8.17
N ASP A 20 8.73 -0.73 6.98
CA ASP A 20 7.74 -0.71 5.91
C ASP A 20 7.45 -2.11 5.35
N ILE A 21 8.46 -2.99 5.21
CA ILE A 21 8.28 -4.41 4.85
C ILE A 21 7.37 -5.10 5.87
N GLU A 22 7.67 -4.96 7.16
CA GLU A 22 6.91 -5.63 8.21
C GLU A 22 5.48 -5.09 8.30
N LEU A 23 5.31 -3.77 8.17
CA LEU A 23 4.00 -3.12 8.05
C LEU A 23 3.20 -3.69 6.88
N ILE A 24 3.80 -3.83 5.70
CA ILE A 24 3.14 -4.41 4.52
C ILE A 24 2.72 -5.86 4.79
N ARG A 25 3.60 -6.67 5.39
CA ARG A 25 3.30 -8.08 5.72
C ARG A 25 2.13 -8.22 6.68
N LEU A 26 2.12 -7.44 7.76
CA LEU A 26 1.05 -7.45 8.75
C LEU A 26 -0.27 -6.96 8.16
N VAL A 27 -0.24 -5.92 7.31
CA VAL A 27 -1.45 -5.43 6.62
C VAL A 27 -1.97 -6.47 5.63
N LYS A 28 -1.09 -7.16 4.88
CA LYS A 28 -1.47 -8.17 3.90
C LYS A 28 -2.31 -9.30 4.50
N VAL A 29 -1.97 -9.77 5.71
CA VAL A 29 -2.73 -10.79 6.44
C VAL A 29 -4.08 -10.27 6.94
N ASN A 30 -4.20 -8.96 7.18
CA ASN A 30 -5.40 -8.31 7.67
C ASN A 30 -6.27 -7.75 6.53
N LEU A 31 -7.07 -8.63 5.91
CA LEU A 31 -7.99 -8.27 4.81
C LEU A 31 -8.91 -7.08 5.14
N GLY A 32 -9.31 -6.90 6.41
CA GLY A 32 -10.14 -5.77 6.84
C GLY A 32 -9.49 -4.39 6.65
N LEU A 33 -8.17 -4.33 6.48
CA LEU A 33 -7.43 -3.07 6.32
C LEU A 33 -7.35 -2.62 4.86
N TRP A 34 -7.32 -3.55 3.90
CA TRP A 34 -7.05 -3.23 2.49
C TRP A 34 -8.09 -3.75 1.51
N ASP A 35 -8.82 -4.82 1.83
CA ASP A 35 -9.83 -5.39 0.95
C ASP A 35 -11.20 -4.73 1.16
N LYS A 36 -11.58 -3.87 0.20
CA LYS A 36 -12.87 -3.17 0.18
C LYS A 36 -14.07 -4.10 0.03
N SER A 37 -13.85 -5.35 -0.40
CA SER A 37 -14.89 -6.38 -0.54
C SER A 37 -15.18 -7.08 0.78
N SER A 38 -14.28 -6.96 1.76
CA SER A 38 -14.44 -7.55 3.07
C SER A 38 -15.48 -6.80 3.90
N LYS A 39 -16.40 -7.52 4.53
CA LYS A 39 -17.37 -6.95 5.49
C LYS A 39 -16.68 -6.23 6.66
N LYS A 40 -15.45 -6.63 6.99
CA LYS A 40 -14.65 -6.00 8.06
C LYS A 40 -14.13 -4.61 7.67
N TYR A 41 -14.04 -4.31 6.38
CA TYR A 41 -13.58 -3.00 5.90
C TYR A 41 -14.59 -1.87 6.17
N SER A 42 -15.89 -2.19 6.23
CA SER A 42 -16.93 -1.19 6.54
C SER A 42 -17.01 -0.83 8.03
N ASN A 43 -16.43 -1.63 8.91
CA ASN A 43 -16.48 -1.41 10.34
C ASN A 43 -15.27 -0.60 10.82
N ILE A 44 -15.49 0.69 11.12
CA ILE A 44 -14.44 1.62 11.54
C ILE A 44 -13.75 1.13 12.82
N LEU A 45 -14.50 0.65 13.80
CA LEU A 45 -13.94 0.17 15.07
C LEU A 45 -13.04 -1.05 14.86
N GLU A 46 -13.47 -2.02 14.05
CA GLU A 46 -12.63 -3.19 13.73
C GLU A 46 -11.38 -2.79 12.96
N ARG A 47 -11.47 -1.77 12.10
CA ARG A 47 -10.32 -1.27 11.35
C ARG A 47 -9.31 -0.57 12.27
N ASP A 48 -9.79 0.25 13.20
CA ASP A 48 -8.92 0.94 14.16
C ASP A 48 -8.25 -0.07 15.10
N MET A 49 -9.00 -1.06 15.63
CA MET A 49 -8.43 -2.15 16.42
C MET A 49 -7.39 -2.98 15.65
N ALA A 50 -7.64 -3.21 14.35
CA ALA A 50 -6.69 -3.91 13.49
C ALA A 50 -5.41 -3.10 13.30
N TRP A 51 -5.50 -1.78 13.13
CA TRP A 51 -4.32 -0.91 13.06
C TRP A 51 -3.53 -0.89 14.38
N GLU A 52 -4.20 -0.77 15.52
CA GLU A 52 -3.53 -0.85 16.83
C GLU A 52 -2.84 -2.21 17.03
N SER A 53 -3.48 -3.30 16.59
CA SER A 53 -2.88 -4.64 16.63
C SER A 53 -1.64 -4.75 15.74
N VAL A 54 -1.70 -4.20 14.52
CA VAL A 54 -0.54 -4.16 13.60
C VAL A 54 0.61 -3.40 14.24
N VAL A 55 0.35 -2.25 14.85
CA VAL A 55 1.41 -1.42 15.42
C VAL A 55 2.02 -2.03 16.68
N SER A 56 1.22 -2.73 17.49
CA SER A 56 1.74 -3.47 18.65
C SER A 56 2.75 -4.58 18.29
N LEU A 57 2.75 -5.02 17.04
CA LEU A 57 3.68 -6.04 16.51
C LEU A 57 4.88 -5.43 15.80
N LEU A 58 4.88 -4.12 15.56
CA LEU A 58 6.00 -3.44 14.92
C LEU A 58 7.12 -3.19 15.94
N PRO A 59 8.39 -3.20 15.50
CA PRO A 59 9.54 -2.93 16.35
C PRO A 59 9.66 -1.45 16.77
N ILE A 60 8.76 -0.59 16.27
CA ILE A 60 8.77 0.85 16.51
C ILE A 60 7.48 1.27 17.22
N GLU A 61 7.62 2.20 18.17
CA GLU A 61 6.48 2.87 18.77
C GLU A 61 5.84 3.81 17.73
N MET A 62 4.66 3.43 17.26
CA MET A 62 3.84 4.20 16.33
C MET A 62 2.40 4.18 16.85
N THR A 63 1.50 4.98 16.27
CA THR A 63 0.04 4.85 16.54
C THR A 63 -0.65 4.18 15.35
N GLY A 64 -1.80 3.53 15.56
CA GLY A 64 -2.57 2.96 14.46
C GLY A 64 -2.88 3.97 13.36
N THR A 65 -3.11 5.23 13.73
CA THR A 65 -3.35 6.32 12.77
C THR A 65 -2.13 6.66 11.92
N ASP A 66 -0.93 6.60 12.50
CA ASP A 66 0.32 6.89 11.80
C ASP A 66 0.71 5.74 10.87
N ALA A 67 0.51 4.49 11.31
CA ALA A 67 0.64 3.30 10.47
C ALA A 67 -0.29 3.36 9.25
N ALA A 68 -1.54 3.77 9.45
CA ALA A 68 -2.51 3.94 8.37
C ALA A 68 -2.05 5.01 7.36
N LYS A 69 -1.52 6.14 7.83
CA LYS A 69 -0.96 7.20 6.96
C LYS A 69 0.26 6.69 6.18
N ARG A 70 1.16 5.99 6.87
CA ARG A 70 2.38 5.42 6.29
C ARG A 70 2.04 4.40 5.20
N PHE A 71 1.14 3.47 5.48
CA PHE A 71 0.62 2.53 4.49
C PHE A 71 -0.07 3.24 3.32
N ARG A 72 -0.80 4.34 3.57
CA ARG A 72 -1.42 5.12 2.50
C ARG A 72 -0.39 5.77 1.56
N THR A 73 0.73 6.22 2.10
CA THR A 73 1.87 6.72 1.31
C THR A 73 2.47 5.60 0.47
N LEU A 74 2.69 4.41 1.04
CA LEU A 74 3.18 3.23 0.32
C LEU A 74 2.26 2.85 -0.85
N GLN A 75 0.94 2.80 -0.64
CA GLN A 75 -0.04 2.56 -1.70
C GLN A 75 0.02 3.61 -2.81
N THR A 76 0.22 4.88 -2.45
CA THR A 76 0.29 5.99 -3.42
C THR A 76 1.54 5.86 -4.28
N THR A 77 2.68 5.57 -3.67
CA THR A 77 3.96 5.31 -4.36
C THR A 77 3.85 4.08 -5.26
N PHE A 78 3.29 2.98 -4.75
CA PHE A 78 3.02 1.77 -5.53
C PHE A 78 2.15 2.06 -6.76
N GLY A 79 1.06 2.81 -6.60
CA GLY A 79 0.18 3.19 -7.70
C GLY A 79 0.91 3.96 -8.82
N ARG A 80 1.88 4.80 -8.47
CA ARG A 80 2.72 5.52 -9.45
C ARG A 80 3.65 4.57 -10.20
N TYR A 81 4.35 3.69 -9.49
CA TYR A 81 5.21 2.68 -10.12
C TYR A 81 4.40 1.70 -10.98
N TYR A 82 3.28 1.20 -10.47
CA TYR A 82 2.39 0.30 -11.19
C TYR A 82 1.84 0.94 -12.48
N LYS A 83 1.48 2.22 -12.44
CA LYS A 83 1.08 2.97 -13.65
C LYS A 83 2.21 3.03 -14.68
N LYS A 84 3.44 3.37 -14.27
CA LYS A 84 4.61 3.40 -15.17
C LYS A 84 4.91 2.03 -15.79
N VAL A 85 4.88 0.97 -14.98
CA VAL A 85 5.05 -0.41 -15.46
C VAL A 85 4.00 -0.74 -16.52
N ARG A 86 2.72 -0.47 -16.24
CA ARG A 86 1.62 -0.70 -17.19
C ARG A 86 1.72 0.12 -18.48
N GLU A 87 2.17 1.37 -18.39
CA GLU A 87 2.36 2.24 -19.56
C GLU A 87 3.55 1.81 -20.41
N SER A 88 4.58 1.21 -19.80
CA SER A 88 5.73 0.66 -20.51
C SER A 88 5.46 -0.69 -21.20
N GLN A 89 4.40 -1.39 -20.80
CA GLN A 89 4.03 -2.65 -21.44
C GLN A 89 3.47 -2.37 -22.84
N PRO A 90 3.97 -3.05 -23.88
CA PRO A 90 3.47 -2.85 -25.23
C PRO A 90 1.99 -3.22 -25.28
N ARG A 91 1.17 -2.32 -25.82
CA ARG A 91 -0.18 -2.67 -26.26
C ARG A 91 0.00 -3.64 -27.42
N SER A 92 -0.66 -4.79 -27.33
CA SER A 92 -0.58 -5.88 -28.31
C SER A 92 -0.40 -5.35 -29.72
N ASP A 93 0.65 -5.84 -30.40
CA ASP A 93 1.04 -5.59 -31.80
C ASP A 93 2.14 -4.54 -32.09
N ALA A 94 2.70 -3.85 -31.09
CA ALA A 94 3.93 -3.06 -31.29
C ALA A 94 5.17 -3.92 -30.98
N GLY A 95 6.06 -4.07 -31.97
CA GLY A 95 7.22 -4.98 -32.01
C GLY A 95 7.99 -5.20 -30.70
N SER A 96 8.51 -6.42 -30.56
CA SER A 96 9.06 -7.08 -29.36
C SER A 96 10.28 -6.44 -28.67
N ASN A 97 10.58 -5.15 -28.91
CA ASN A 97 11.82 -4.50 -28.48
C ASN A 97 11.60 -3.24 -27.62
N TRP A 98 10.43 -3.10 -26.98
CA TRP A 98 10.14 -1.98 -26.08
C TRP A 98 10.78 -2.19 -24.70
N PRO A 99 11.52 -1.21 -24.14
CA PRO A 99 12.09 -1.33 -22.81
C PRO A 99 10.96 -1.34 -21.78
N ILE A 100 10.80 -2.47 -21.10
CA ILE A 100 9.87 -2.61 -19.97
C ILE A 100 10.47 -1.85 -18.80
N TYR A 101 9.72 -0.92 -18.22
CA TYR A 101 10.14 -0.19 -17.04
C TYR A 101 10.20 -1.14 -15.85
N GLN A 102 11.38 -1.28 -15.24
CA GLN A 102 11.57 -2.00 -13.99
C GLN A 102 11.64 -0.99 -12.84
N PRO A 103 10.72 -1.07 -11.85
CA PRO A 103 10.75 -0.19 -10.70
C PRO A 103 11.92 -0.57 -9.78
N ASP A 104 12.80 0.40 -9.50
CA ASP A 104 13.95 0.26 -8.58
C ASP A 104 13.56 0.40 -7.10
N TRP A 105 12.31 0.05 -6.76
CA TRP A 105 11.78 0.25 -5.41
C TRP A 105 11.57 -1.12 -4.74
N PRO A 106 12.37 -1.49 -3.72
CA PRO A 106 12.33 -2.83 -3.11
C PRO A 106 10.94 -3.22 -2.57
N LEU A 107 10.17 -2.25 -2.08
CA LEU A 107 8.83 -2.47 -1.53
C LEU A 107 7.77 -2.72 -2.63
N TYR A 108 8.12 -2.54 -3.90
CA TYR A 108 7.19 -2.73 -5.02
C TYR A 108 6.69 -4.17 -5.09
N GLU A 109 7.58 -5.16 -4.93
CA GLU A 109 7.24 -6.58 -5.00
C GLU A 109 6.32 -7.00 -3.85
N GLU A 110 6.58 -6.48 -2.65
CA GLU A 110 5.77 -6.74 -1.45
C GLU A 110 4.34 -6.20 -1.58
N LEU A 111 4.13 -5.15 -2.39
CA LEU A 111 2.83 -4.52 -2.62
C LEU A 111 2.07 -5.08 -3.84
N LEU A 112 2.62 -6.06 -4.57
CA LEU A 112 1.96 -6.64 -5.76
C LEU A 112 0.59 -7.27 -5.44
N PHE A 113 0.34 -7.71 -4.20
CA PHE A 113 -0.98 -8.23 -3.81
C PHE A 113 -2.10 -7.19 -3.91
N LEU A 114 -1.78 -5.89 -3.96
CA LEU A 114 -2.75 -4.81 -4.12
C LEU A 114 -3.18 -4.59 -5.58
N ILE A 115 -2.57 -5.27 -6.55
CA ILE A 115 -2.92 -5.10 -7.97
C ILE A 115 -4.42 -5.32 -8.21
N ASP A 116 -5.01 -6.35 -7.61
CA ASP A 116 -6.43 -6.66 -7.77
C ASP A 116 -7.35 -5.61 -7.14
N VAL A 117 -6.90 -4.93 -6.09
CA VAL A 117 -7.62 -3.84 -5.40
C VAL A 117 -7.58 -2.55 -6.21
N ILE A 118 -6.47 -2.32 -6.92
CA ILE A 118 -6.19 -1.10 -7.69
C ILE A 118 -6.75 -1.19 -9.12
N LYS A 119 -7.25 -2.36 -9.55
CA LYS A 119 -8.00 -2.49 -10.80
C LYS A 119 -9.04 -1.37 -10.87
N PRO A 120 -8.99 -0.49 -11.88
CA PRO A 120 -9.94 0.58 -12.00
C PRO A 120 -11.33 -0.05 -12.08
N ARG A 121 -12.19 0.29 -11.12
CA ARG A 121 -13.60 -0.08 -11.13
C ARG A 121 -14.15 0.46 -12.44
N LEU A 122 -14.45 -0.42 -13.40
CA LEU A 122 -15.20 -0.02 -14.58
C LEU A 122 -16.54 0.49 -14.07
N ILE A 123 -16.73 1.80 -14.16
CA ILE A 123 -17.96 2.44 -13.74
C ILE A 123 -19.04 1.85 -14.65
N GLN A 124 -20.12 1.28 -14.09
CA GLN A 124 -21.23 0.68 -14.84
C GLN A 124 -21.76 1.58 -15.96
N SER A 125 -21.63 2.91 -15.81
CA SER A 125 -21.98 3.89 -16.84
C SER A 125 -21.24 3.71 -18.16
N GLN A 126 -20.04 3.11 -18.16
CA GLN A 126 -19.26 2.83 -19.38
C GLN A 126 -19.69 1.53 -20.07
N ILE A 127 -20.27 0.56 -19.33
CA ILE A 127 -20.75 -0.71 -19.91
C ILE A 127 -22.05 -0.48 -20.69
N HIS A 128 -22.91 0.44 -20.25
CA HIS A 128 -24.17 0.73 -20.94
C HIS A 128 -23.97 1.39 -22.31
N LEU A 129 -22.90 2.19 -22.49
CA LEU A 129 -22.63 2.90 -23.75
C LEU A 129 -22.06 2.00 -24.86
N LEU A 130 -21.53 0.81 -24.53
CA LEU A 130 -20.97 -0.13 -25.49
C LEU A 130 -21.95 -1.25 -25.90
N SER A 131 -23.12 -1.31 -25.28
CA SER A 131 -24.16 -2.31 -25.59
C SER A 131 -25.24 -1.78 -26.56
N GLN A 132 -25.05 -0.58 -27.12
CA GLN A 132 -26.03 0.09 -28.00
C GLN A 132 -25.48 0.38 -29.40
N TYR A 133 -24.44 -0.34 -29.84
CA TYR A 133 -23.97 -0.36 -31.22
C TYR A 133 -23.71 -1.79 -31.69
#